data_AF-A0A9W4SDK2-F1
#
_entry.id   AF-A0A9W4SDK2-F1
#
_cell.length_a   1.000
_cell.length_b   1.000
_cell.length_c   1.000
_cell.angle_alpha   90.00
_cell.angle_beta   90.00
_cell.angle_gamma   90.00
#
_symmetry.space_group_name_H-M   'P 1'
#
loop_
_entity.id
_entity.type
_entity.pdbx_description
1 polymer ?
#
loop_
_entity_poly.entity_id
_entity_poly.type
_entity_poly.pdbx_seq_one_letter_code
_entity_poly.pdbx_strand_id
1 'polypeptide(L)'
;MGLALNEESKNEKAIEFYHIMSTFHFVPSTPTLFHSGLKKASLSSCFLATVEDDLQHIFKAVGSLIESVDVESTGVISFLKGAEATTSMINRSGRRRGATVVYLEAWHLEIEDFLDLRKNVGDERRRTHDLNLALWIPDLFMKRFEEEYVLCEQLSQTGKIKLDACNIRSPQDHVGIVHCSNLCTEITLNTSPEEIAVCNLGSVNLSKHITDNKLDERLFKATILTAMRMLDNVIDINDYSILPKETKNSNLKHRPVGLGMMGFQDALFKLNLPYHSELALNFANEITEKYSYYAISGSCQLAKERGTYSSYKGSK
;
A
#
# COMPACT_ATOMS: atom_id res chain seq x y z
N MET A 1 -5.95 -2.26 26.60
CA MET A 1 -6.68 -2.10 25.32
C MET A 1 -5.83 -2.68 24.19
N GLY A 2 -6.44 -3.07 23.07
CA GLY A 2 -5.80 -3.94 22.07
C GLY A 2 -4.42 -3.49 21.59
N LEU A 3 -4.25 -2.22 21.16
CA LEU A 3 -2.97 -1.70 20.65
C LEU A 3 -1.90 -1.40 21.70
N ALA A 4 -2.24 -1.40 22.98
CA ALA A 4 -1.30 -1.15 24.08
C ALA A 4 -0.88 -2.44 24.81
N LEU A 5 -1.19 -3.61 24.24
CA LEU A 5 -1.02 -4.90 24.91
C LEU A 5 0.44 -5.20 25.28
N ASN A 6 1.37 -4.79 24.42
CA ASN A 6 2.80 -5.04 24.54
C ASN A 6 3.59 -3.82 25.06
N GLU A 7 2.91 -2.74 25.42
CA GLU A 7 3.57 -1.58 26.05
C GLU A 7 3.97 -1.88 27.50
N GLU A 8 5.04 -1.25 27.99
CA GLU A 8 5.43 -1.35 29.41
C GLU A 8 4.34 -0.74 30.31
N SER A 9 3.98 0.52 30.08
CA SER A 9 2.90 1.23 30.76
C SER A 9 1.56 1.08 30.03
N LYS A 10 0.99 -0.13 30.03
CA LYS A 10 -0.22 -0.49 29.24
C LYS A 10 -1.41 0.47 29.43
N ASN A 11 -1.72 0.85 30.67
CA ASN A 11 -2.88 1.70 30.96
C ASN A 11 -2.67 3.14 30.50
N GLU A 12 -1.49 3.69 30.75
CA GLU A 12 -1.12 5.04 30.32
C GLU A 12 -1.18 5.16 28.79
N LYS A 13 -0.57 4.21 28.07
CA LYS A 13 -0.61 4.19 26.61
C LYS A 13 -2.00 3.93 26.05
N ALA A 14 -2.79 3.07 26.70
CA ALA A 14 -4.18 2.87 26.32
C ALA A 14 -5.01 4.16 26.42
N ILE A 15 -4.82 4.94 27.48
CA ILE A 15 -5.49 6.24 27.68
C ILE A 15 -5.02 7.24 26.61
N GLU A 16 -3.71 7.32 26.35
CA GLU A 16 -3.14 8.18 25.30
C GLU A 16 -3.75 7.86 23.92
N PHE A 17 -3.76 6.57 23.54
CA PHE A 17 -4.33 6.12 22.26
C PHE A 17 -5.83 6.38 22.19
N TYR A 18 -6.56 6.12 23.28
CA TYR A 18 -7.98 6.41 23.37
C TYR A 18 -8.28 7.89 23.14
N HIS A 19 -7.49 8.80 23.73
CA HIS A 19 -7.72 10.24 23.60
C HIS A 19 -7.62 10.71 22.16
N ILE A 20 -6.56 10.35 21.43
CA ILE A 20 -6.41 10.81 20.04
C ILE A 20 -7.42 10.17 19.08
N MET A 21 -7.88 8.95 19.38
CA MET A 21 -8.92 8.28 18.61
C MET A 21 -10.31 8.87 18.88
N SER A 22 -10.69 9.05 20.15
CA SER A 22 -12.02 9.55 20.55
C SER A 22 -12.26 11.01 20.15
N THR A 23 -11.19 11.79 20.00
CA THR A 23 -11.22 13.17 19.51
C THR A 23 -11.05 13.28 17.98
N PHE A 24 -10.88 12.14 17.30
CA PHE A 24 -10.66 12.03 15.85
C PHE A 24 -9.41 12.75 15.34
N HIS A 25 -8.41 13.00 16.18
CA HIS A 25 -7.11 13.50 15.70
C HIS A 25 -6.40 12.44 14.84
N PHE A 26 -6.57 11.16 15.19
CA PHE A 26 -6.05 10.02 14.43
C PHE A 26 -7.09 8.91 14.35
N VAL A 27 -7.18 8.27 13.19
CA VAL A 27 -8.04 7.10 12.98
C VAL A 27 -7.19 5.98 12.41
N PRO A 28 -7.04 4.84 13.13
CA PRO A 28 -6.35 3.69 12.58
C PRO A 28 -7.20 3.05 11.47
N SER A 29 -6.57 2.22 10.64
CA SER A 29 -7.28 1.55 9.56
C SER A 29 -8.47 0.71 10.03
N THR A 30 -9.42 0.52 9.12
CA THR A 30 -10.62 -0.31 9.34
C THR A 30 -10.34 -1.68 9.99
N PRO A 31 -9.41 -2.53 9.49
CA PRO A 31 -9.09 -3.80 10.15
C PRO A 31 -8.63 -3.63 11.60
N THR A 32 -7.81 -2.61 11.89
CA THR A 32 -7.38 -2.31 13.25
C THR A 32 -8.58 -1.94 14.14
N LEU A 33 -9.51 -1.11 13.66
CA LEU A 33 -10.73 -0.76 14.41
C LEU A 33 -11.63 -1.98 14.70
N PHE A 34 -11.78 -2.89 13.74
CA PHE A 34 -12.66 -4.05 13.89
C PHE A 34 -12.06 -5.17 14.74
N HIS A 35 -10.74 -5.37 14.67
CA HIS A 35 -10.11 -6.58 15.20
C HIS A 35 -9.19 -6.35 16.41
N SER A 36 -8.86 -5.10 16.74
CA SER A 36 -8.03 -4.83 17.93
C SER A 36 -8.72 -5.29 19.21
N GLY A 37 -8.01 -6.10 20.00
CA GLY A 37 -8.53 -6.69 21.24
C GLY A 37 -9.24 -8.04 21.07
N LEU A 38 -9.41 -8.55 19.85
CA LEU A 38 -9.88 -9.92 19.62
C LEU A 38 -8.76 -10.94 19.89
N LYS A 39 -9.15 -12.21 20.12
CA LYS A 39 -8.21 -13.33 20.33
C LYS A 39 -7.27 -13.56 19.13
N LYS A 40 -7.77 -13.32 17.91
CA LYS A 40 -7.02 -13.33 16.66
C LYS A 40 -7.20 -12.00 15.97
N ALA A 41 -6.27 -11.08 16.23
CA ALA A 41 -6.37 -9.69 15.79
C ALA A 41 -5.70 -9.50 14.42
N SER A 42 -6.46 -9.64 13.33
CA SER A 42 -5.98 -9.27 11.98
C SER A 42 -6.12 -7.76 11.79
N LEU A 43 -5.10 -7.02 12.18
CA LEU A 43 -5.05 -5.56 12.22
C LEU A 43 -4.67 -4.92 10.88
N SER A 44 -4.05 -5.70 9.99
CA SER A 44 -3.64 -5.29 8.65
C SER A 44 -4.43 -6.05 7.57
N SER A 45 -4.77 -5.37 6.47
CA SER A 45 -5.68 -5.93 5.44
C SER A 45 -5.18 -5.83 4.01
N CYS A 46 -4.03 -5.23 3.82
CA CYS A 46 -3.46 -4.97 2.50
C CYS A 46 -2.11 -5.67 2.42
N PHE A 47 -1.94 -6.45 1.35
CA PHE A 47 -0.83 -7.35 1.13
C PHE A 47 -0.34 -7.18 -0.30
N LEU A 48 0.97 -7.29 -0.51
CA LEU A 48 1.60 -7.28 -1.83
C LEU A 48 2.38 -8.58 -1.98
N ALA A 49 2.21 -9.24 -3.12
CA ALA A 49 2.91 -10.47 -3.46
C ALA A 49 3.42 -10.37 -4.89
N THR A 50 4.56 -11.02 -5.14
CA THR A 50 5.09 -11.23 -6.48
C THR A 50 4.88 -12.68 -6.86
N VAL A 51 4.62 -12.92 -8.13
CA VAL A 51 4.49 -14.26 -8.70
C VAL A 51 5.74 -14.52 -9.53
N GLU A 52 6.44 -15.62 -9.28
CA GLU A 52 7.64 -15.98 -10.05
C GLU A 52 7.30 -16.55 -11.43
N ASP A 53 8.27 -16.44 -12.34
CA ASP A 53 8.28 -17.06 -13.65
C ASP A 53 9.32 -18.19 -13.68
N ASP A 54 8.99 -19.34 -13.10
CA ASP A 54 9.80 -20.57 -13.20
C ASP A 54 9.02 -21.70 -13.88
N LEU A 55 9.70 -22.78 -14.28
CA LEU A 55 9.07 -23.92 -14.97
C LEU A 55 7.93 -24.61 -14.19
N GLN A 56 7.80 -24.36 -12.88
CA GLN A 56 6.69 -24.81 -12.04
C GLN A 56 5.57 -23.74 -11.96
N HIS A 57 5.92 -22.47 -12.17
CA HIS A 57 5.05 -21.31 -12.24
C HIS A 57 4.76 -20.88 -13.69
N ILE A 58 3.61 -21.35 -14.17
CA ILE A 58 2.94 -21.19 -15.47
C ILE A 58 2.80 -19.78 -16.09
N PHE A 59 3.39 -18.71 -15.55
CA PHE A 59 3.09 -17.31 -15.94
C PHE A 59 3.94 -16.75 -17.10
N LYS A 60 4.50 -17.62 -17.95
CA LYS A 60 5.16 -17.18 -19.18
C LYS A 60 4.18 -16.57 -20.18
N ALA A 61 4.65 -15.62 -20.99
CA ALA A 61 3.88 -15.06 -22.10
C ALA A 61 3.39 -16.13 -23.09
N VAL A 62 2.23 -15.90 -23.73
CA VAL A 62 1.69 -16.78 -24.79
C VAL A 62 2.78 -17.18 -25.79
N GLY A 63 2.82 -18.46 -26.16
CA GLY A 63 3.78 -18.98 -27.16
C GLY A 63 5.17 -19.27 -26.61
N SER A 64 5.45 -18.96 -25.33
CA SER A 64 6.71 -19.32 -24.69
C SER A 64 6.81 -20.83 -24.49
N LEU A 65 7.96 -21.42 -24.82
CA LEU A 65 8.19 -22.86 -24.67
C LEU A 65 8.25 -23.27 -23.18
N ILE A 66 7.52 -24.34 -22.85
CA ILE A 66 7.60 -25.03 -21.56
C ILE A 66 8.42 -26.30 -21.75
N GLU A 67 9.72 -26.22 -21.48
CA GLU A 67 10.73 -27.26 -21.77
C GLU A 67 10.40 -28.64 -21.15
N SER A 68 9.73 -28.65 -19.99
CA SER A 68 9.42 -29.90 -19.28
C SER A 68 8.36 -30.76 -19.96
N VAL A 69 7.49 -30.15 -20.77
CA VAL A 69 6.33 -30.79 -21.41
C VAL A 69 6.28 -30.57 -22.93
N ASP A 70 7.25 -29.83 -23.48
CA ASP A 70 7.38 -29.52 -24.91
C ASP A 70 6.10 -28.93 -25.53
N VAL A 71 5.45 -28.02 -24.79
CA VAL A 71 4.26 -27.28 -25.24
C VAL A 71 4.42 -25.79 -25.01
N GLU A 72 3.64 -25.00 -25.75
CA GLU A 72 3.60 -23.54 -25.62
C GLU A 72 2.69 -23.09 -24.47
N SER A 73 3.09 -22.02 -23.77
CA SER A 73 2.29 -21.37 -22.73
C SER A 73 1.02 -20.74 -23.31
N THR A 74 -0.07 -20.82 -22.54
CA THR A 74 -1.35 -20.15 -22.83
C THR A 74 -1.41 -18.70 -22.32
N GLY A 75 -0.31 -18.19 -21.76
CA GLY A 75 -0.17 -16.80 -21.35
C GLY A 75 -0.76 -16.46 -19.98
N VAL A 76 -0.40 -15.27 -19.49
CA VAL A 76 -0.82 -14.78 -18.17
C VAL A 76 -2.33 -14.58 -18.09
N ILE A 77 -2.98 -14.19 -19.20
CA ILE A 77 -4.41 -13.88 -19.26
C ILE A 77 -5.29 -15.05 -18.81
N SER A 78 -4.91 -16.28 -19.19
CA SER A 78 -5.63 -17.49 -18.80
C SER A 78 -5.60 -17.71 -17.28
N PHE A 79 -4.47 -17.43 -16.63
CA PHE A 79 -4.31 -17.57 -15.18
C PHE A 79 -5.04 -16.47 -14.41
N LEU A 80 -5.13 -15.28 -14.98
CA LEU A 80 -5.91 -14.19 -14.38
C LEU A 80 -7.40 -14.54 -14.25
N LYS A 81 -7.95 -15.41 -15.11
CA LYS A 81 -9.33 -15.90 -14.94
C LYS A 81 -9.49 -16.76 -13.69
N GLY A 82 -8.48 -17.57 -13.35
CA GLY A 82 -8.44 -18.31 -12.09
C GLY A 82 -8.33 -17.40 -10.87
N ALA A 83 -7.50 -16.35 -10.97
CA ALA A 83 -7.39 -15.33 -9.94
C ALA A 83 -8.71 -14.57 -9.75
N GLU A 84 -9.40 -14.21 -10.83
CA GLU A 84 -10.73 -13.59 -10.78
C GLU A 84 -11.74 -14.48 -10.04
N ALA A 85 -11.83 -15.76 -10.42
CA ALA A 85 -12.74 -16.70 -9.78
C ALA A 85 -12.46 -16.81 -8.27
N THR A 86 -11.19 -16.81 -7.88
CA THR A 86 -10.79 -16.82 -6.47
C THR A 86 -11.22 -15.54 -5.77
N THR A 87 -10.97 -14.37 -6.37
CA THR A 87 -11.34 -13.07 -5.80
C THR A 87 -12.84 -12.90 -5.64
N SER A 88 -13.65 -13.34 -6.62
CA SER A 88 -15.10 -13.24 -6.57
C SER A 88 -15.74 -14.19 -5.55
N MET A 89 -15.13 -15.36 -5.33
CA MET A 89 -15.52 -16.29 -4.27
C MET A 89 -15.23 -15.76 -2.86
N ILE A 90 -14.20 -14.92 -2.70
CA ILE A 90 -13.89 -14.30 -1.42
C ILE A 90 -14.94 -13.24 -1.12
N ASN A 91 -15.95 -13.64 -0.36
CA ASN A 91 -16.95 -12.74 0.19
C ASN A 91 -16.99 -12.94 1.70
N ARG A 92 -16.49 -11.97 2.48
CA ARG A 92 -16.33 -12.07 3.94
C ARG A 92 -17.70 -12.14 4.64
N SER A 93 -18.34 -13.31 4.59
CA SER A 93 -19.69 -13.59 5.07
C SER A 93 -20.75 -12.63 4.50
N GLY A 94 -20.65 -12.28 3.22
CA GLY A 94 -21.60 -11.39 2.55
C GLY A 94 -21.39 -9.89 2.78
N ARG A 95 -20.43 -9.48 3.64
CA ARG A 95 -20.28 -8.08 4.07
C ARG A 95 -19.30 -7.28 3.20
N ARG A 96 -18.32 -7.94 2.58
CA ARG A 96 -17.29 -7.27 1.78
C ARG A 96 -16.75 -8.23 0.73
N ARG A 97 -16.80 -7.79 -0.53
CA ARG A 97 -16.21 -8.48 -1.67
C ARG A 97 -14.68 -8.44 -1.59
N GLY A 98 -14.03 -9.51 -2.03
CA GLY A 98 -12.61 -9.53 -2.30
C GLY A 98 -12.25 -8.49 -3.36
N ALA A 99 -11.04 -7.96 -3.28
CA ALA A 99 -10.52 -7.04 -4.26
C ALA A 99 -9.04 -7.34 -4.45
N THR A 100 -8.66 -7.59 -5.70
CA THR A 100 -7.30 -7.85 -6.11
C THR A 100 -6.97 -6.89 -7.24
N VAL A 101 -5.74 -6.40 -7.25
CA VAL A 101 -5.17 -5.69 -8.39
C VAL A 101 -4.04 -6.53 -8.96
N VAL A 102 -3.96 -6.58 -10.28
CA VAL A 102 -2.85 -7.19 -11.00
C VAL A 102 -2.01 -6.07 -11.59
N TYR A 103 -0.71 -6.13 -11.34
CA TYR A 103 0.28 -5.26 -11.95
C TYR A 103 0.97 -6.00 -13.09
N LEU A 104 1.03 -5.38 -14.27
CA LEU A 104 1.78 -5.90 -15.41
C LEU A 104 2.75 -4.83 -15.91
N GLU A 105 3.98 -5.24 -16.21
CA GLU A 105 4.96 -4.31 -16.78
C GLU A 105 4.59 -3.91 -18.21
N ALA A 106 4.84 -2.64 -18.55
CA ALA A 106 4.35 -2.07 -19.81
C ALA A 106 5.00 -2.63 -21.09
N TRP A 107 6.04 -3.44 -20.97
CA TRP A 107 6.71 -4.11 -22.09
C TRP A 107 6.27 -5.58 -22.25
N HIS A 108 5.44 -6.10 -21.34
CA HIS A 108 4.99 -7.49 -21.41
C HIS A 108 4.25 -7.75 -22.73
N LEU A 109 4.54 -8.89 -23.37
CA LEU A 109 4.02 -9.23 -24.71
C LEU A 109 2.48 -9.19 -24.79
N GLU A 110 1.81 -9.57 -23.69
CA GLU A 110 0.34 -9.59 -23.59
C GLU A 110 -0.26 -8.26 -23.08
N ILE A 111 0.44 -7.13 -23.14
CA ILE A 111 -0.08 -5.85 -22.63
C ILE A 111 -1.42 -5.45 -23.27
N GLU A 112 -1.58 -5.63 -24.58
CA GLU A 112 -2.81 -5.24 -25.28
C GLU A 112 -4.01 -6.06 -24.81
N ASP A 113 -3.82 -7.36 -24.66
CA ASP A 113 -4.83 -8.26 -24.11
C ASP A 113 -5.15 -7.97 -22.64
N PHE A 114 -4.12 -7.63 -21.87
CA PHE A 114 -4.26 -7.23 -20.47
C PHE A 114 -5.12 -5.96 -20.33
N LEU A 115 -4.93 -4.98 -21.21
CA LEU A 115 -5.74 -3.76 -21.25
C LEU A 115 -7.21 -4.02 -21.63
N ASP A 116 -7.50 -5.14 -22.29
CA ASP A 116 -8.84 -5.52 -22.74
C ASP A 116 -9.66 -6.30 -21.72
N LEU A 117 -9.02 -6.80 -20.66
CA LEU A 117 -9.63 -7.68 -19.67
C LEU A 117 -10.89 -7.11 -19.01
N ARG A 118 -11.03 -5.79 -18.84
CA ARG A 118 -12.22 -5.18 -18.20
C ARG A 118 -13.26 -4.65 -19.18
N LYS A 119 -13.06 -4.81 -20.49
CA LYS A 119 -14.04 -4.37 -21.49
C LYS A 119 -15.34 -5.16 -21.36
N ASN A 120 -16.47 -4.47 -21.45
CA ASN A 120 -17.81 -5.09 -21.38
C ASN A 120 -18.17 -5.93 -22.62
N VAL A 121 -17.36 -5.90 -23.68
CA VAL A 121 -17.62 -6.59 -24.95
C VAL A 121 -16.42 -7.44 -25.36
N GLY A 122 -16.67 -8.50 -26.14
CA GLY A 122 -15.66 -9.42 -26.65
C GLY A 122 -15.82 -10.84 -26.09
N ASP A 123 -14.78 -11.66 -26.22
CA ASP A 123 -14.78 -13.03 -25.70
C ASP A 123 -14.65 -13.04 -24.17
N GLU A 124 -15.70 -13.51 -23.49
CA GLU A 124 -15.80 -13.60 -22.03
C GLU A 124 -14.67 -14.43 -21.39
N ARG A 125 -14.12 -15.39 -22.13
CA ARG A 125 -12.97 -16.19 -21.66
C ARG A 125 -11.70 -15.36 -21.46
N ARG A 126 -11.66 -14.18 -22.08
CA ARG A 126 -10.56 -13.21 -22.03
C ARG A 126 -10.96 -11.94 -21.27
N ARG A 127 -11.90 -12.05 -20.33
CA ARG A 127 -12.33 -10.94 -19.46
C ARG A 127 -12.12 -11.26 -18.00
N THR A 128 -11.82 -10.24 -17.20
CA THR A 128 -11.72 -10.32 -15.74
C THR A 128 -12.34 -9.07 -15.09
N HIS A 129 -13.67 -9.03 -15.03
CA HIS A 129 -14.44 -7.89 -14.53
C HIS A 129 -14.25 -7.63 -13.02
N ASP A 130 -14.01 -8.69 -12.23
CA ASP A 130 -13.82 -8.60 -10.78
C ASP A 130 -12.36 -8.35 -10.36
N LEU A 131 -11.42 -8.27 -11.32
CA LEU A 131 -10.05 -7.86 -11.06
C LEU A 131 -9.85 -6.37 -11.36
N ASN A 132 -9.01 -5.72 -10.56
CA ASN A 132 -8.47 -4.41 -10.88
C ASN A 132 -7.15 -4.58 -11.63
N LEU A 133 -6.84 -3.66 -12.53
CA LEU A 133 -5.66 -3.74 -13.38
C LEU A 133 -4.84 -2.46 -13.26
N ALA A 134 -3.53 -2.60 -13.21
CA ALA A 134 -2.60 -1.49 -13.20
C ALA A 134 -1.36 -1.83 -14.03
N LEU A 135 -0.79 -0.82 -14.67
CA LEU A 135 0.49 -0.92 -15.37
C LEU A 135 1.63 -0.47 -14.46
N TRP A 136 2.68 -1.26 -14.47
CA TRP A 136 3.97 -0.94 -13.87
C TRP A 136 4.89 -0.41 -14.97
N ILE A 137 5.07 0.91 -15.01
CA ILE A 137 5.60 1.62 -16.18
C ILE A 137 7.05 2.06 -15.93
N PRO A 138 8.03 1.54 -16.70
CA PRO A 138 9.38 2.08 -16.72
C PRO A 138 9.42 3.46 -17.37
N ASP A 139 10.33 4.32 -16.93
CA ASP A 139 10.62 5.63 -17.55
C ASP A 139 11.05 5.47 -19.01
N LEU A 140 11.70 4.36 -19.37
CA LEU A 140 12.05 4.08 -20.76
C LEU A 140 10.81 3.93 -21.66
N PHE A 141 9.75 3.29 -21.17
CA PHE A 141 8.48 3.21 -21.91
C PHE A 141 7.91 4.60 -22.16
N MET A 142 7.89 5.45 -21.13
CA MET A 142 7.39 6.83 -21.26
C MET A 142 8.23 7.66 -22.24
N LYS A 143 9.56 7.54 -22.21
CA LYS A 143 10.45 8.25 -23.15
C LYS A 143 10.19 7.85 -24.60
N ARG A 144 9.97 6.57 -24.89
CA ARG A 144 9.63 6.08 -26.23
C ARG A 144 8.21 6.46 -26.65
N PHE A 145 7.28 6.47 -25.69
CA PHE A 145 5.89 6.84 -25.92
C PHE A 145 5.71 8.32 -26.30
N GLU A 146 6.54 9.21 -25.75
CA GLU A 146 6.53 10.64 -26.12
C GLU A 146 7.01 10.90 -27.57
N GLU A 147 7.73 9.95 -28.17
CA GLU A 147 8.31 10.06 -29.53
C GLU A 147 7.39 9.51 -30.64
N GLU A 148 6.48 8.57 -30.33
CA GLU A 148 5.57 7.91 -31.30
C GLU A 148 4.10 7.96 -30.83
N TYR A 149 3.26 8.77 -31.50
CA TYR A 149 1.85 9.00 -31.15
C TYR A 149 0.96 7.74 -31.16
N VAL A 150 0.02 7.66 -30.22
CA VAL A 150 -1.47 7.49 -30.32
C VAL A 150 -1.96 6.91 -29.00
N LEU A 151 -2.73 7.70 -28.25
CA LEU A 151 -3.33 7.28 -26.99
C LEU A 151 -4.36 6.19 -27.28
N CYS A 152 -4.07 4.93 -26.92
CA CYS A 152 -5.14 3.95 -26.84
C CYS A 152 -6.03 4.34 -25.64
N GLU A 153 -7.32 4.57 -25.88
CA GLU A 153 -8.33 4.94 -24.86
C GLU A 153 -8.25 4.05 -23.61
N GLN A 154 -7.87 2.77 -23.80
CA GLN A 154 -7.66 1.79 -22.74
C GLN A 154 -6.61 2.19 -21.72
N LEU A 155 -5.50 2.84 -22.13
CA LEU A 155 -4.48 3.31 -21.19
C LEU A 155 -5.11 4.30 -20.21
N SER A 156 -6.03 5.17 -20.64
CA SER A 156 -6.65 6.16 -19.75
C SER A 156 -7.45 5.53 -18.60
N GLN A 157 -7.98 4.33 -18.79
CA GLN A 157 -8.85 3.63 -17.84
C GLN A 157 -8.09 2.70 -16.87
N THR A 158 -6.80 2.45 -17.14
CA THR A 158 -5.94 1.58 -16.33
C THR A 158 -5.07 2.40 -15.37
N GLY A 159 -4.94 1.93 -14.13
CA GLY A 159 -4.03 2.53 -13.15
C GLY A 159 -2.59 2.52 -13.67
N LYS A 160 -1.81 3.56 -13.39
CA LYS A 160 -0.43 3.67 -13.87
C LYS A 160 0.48 4.07 -12.73
N ILE A 161 1.55 3.31 -12.54
CA ILE A 161 2.55 3.62 -11.52
C ILE A 161 3.94 3.55 -12.15
N LYS A 162 4.79 4.52 -11.80
CA LYS A 162 6.15 4.62 -12.33
C LYS A 162 7.10 3.69 -11.58
N LEU A 163 7.51 2.61 -12.23
CA LEU A 163 8.42 1.58 -11.70
C LEU A 163 9.71 2.20 -11.17
N ASP A 164 10.39 3.00 -12.00
CA ASP A 164 11.71 3.53 -11.69
C ASP A 164 11.67 4.49 -10.51
N ALA A 165 10.67 5.38 -10.47
CA ALA A 165 10.48 6.32 -9.37
C ALA A 165 10.24 5.59 -8.03
N CYS A 166 9.48 4.49 -8.04
CA CYS A 166 9.23 3.69 -6.84
C CYS A 166 10.51 3.02 -6.33
N ASN A 167 11.31 2.42 -7.21
CA ASN A 167 12.53 1.72 -6.82
C ASN A 167 13.67 2.67 -6.44
N ILE A 168 13.92 3.72 -7.23
CA ILE A 168 14.99 4.70 -6.98
C ILE A 168 14.77 5.44 -5.65
N ARG A 169 13.52 5.69 -5.25
CA ARG A 169 13.20 6.43 -4.02
C ARG A 169 12.89 5.53 -2.84
N SER A 170 12.85 4.21 -3.03
CA SER A 170 12.64 3.26 -1.93
C SER A 170 13.82 3.35 -0.96
N PRO A 171 13.57 3.46 0.37
CA PRO A 171 14.61 3.33 1.38
C PRO A 171 15.05 1.87 1.59
N GLN A 172 14.40 0.91 0.91
CA GLN A 172 14.66 -0.53 1.02
C GLN A 172 15.37 -1.12 -0.22
N ASP A 173 15.94 -0.27 -1.09
CA ASP A 173 16.62 -0.71 -2.31
C ASP A 173 17.91 -1.51 -2.04
N HIS A 174 18.44 -1.43 -0.82
CA HIS A 174 19.61 -2.20 -0.38
C HIS A 174 19.32 -3.68 -0.12
N VAL A 175 18.05 -4.09 -0.01
CA VAL A 175 17.64 -5.45 0.38
C VAL A 175 16.59 -6.07 -0.53
N GLY A 176 16.16 -5.38 -1.59
CA GLY A 176 15.21 -5.93 -2.54
C GLY A 176 14.66 -4.91 -3.53
N ILE A 177 13.63 -5.33 -4.27
CA ILE A 177 13.00 -4.58 -5.36
C ILE A 177 11.50 -4.47 -5.07
N VAL A 178 10.93 -3.32 -5.40
CA VAL A 178 9.48 -3.09 -5.44
C VAL A 178 8.96 -3.55 -6.81
N HIS A 179 8.30 -4.71 -6.84
CA HIS A 179 7.74 -5.28 -8.07
C HIS A 179 6.36 -4.74 -8.43
N CYS A 180 5.61 -4.26 -7.43
CA CYS A 180 4.27 -3.75 -7.61
C CYS A 180 3.89 -2.80 -6.47
N SER A 181 2.75 -2.12 -6.63
CA SER A 181 2.09 -1.44 -5.51
C SER A 181 0.95 -2.30 -4.96
N ASN A 182 0.20 -1.78 -4.01
CA ASN A 182 -0.98 -2.44 -3.46
C ASN A 182 -2.26 -2.10 -4.25
N LEU A 183 -3.41 -2.59 -3.78
CA LEU A 183 -4.73 -2.30 -4.35
C LEU A 183 -5.04 -0.81 -4.56
N CYS A 184 -4.60 0.04 -3.64
CA CYS A 184 -4.93 1.46 -3.62
C CYS A 184 -3.78 2.35 -4.15
N THR A 185 -2.70 1.76 -4.67
CA THR A 185 -1.57 2.41 -5.36
C THR A 185 -0.67 3.30 -4.50
N GLU A 186 -0.80 3.27 -3.17
CA GLU A 186 -0.06 4.14 -2.24
C GLU A 186 1.15 3.46 -1.59
N ILE A 187 1.28 2.13 -1.71
CA ILE A 187 2.32 1.35 -1.02
C ILE A 187 3.35 0.84 -1.99
N THR A 188 4.63 1.05 -1.69
CA THR A 188 5.76 0.63 -2.53
C THR A 188 6.77 -0.11 -1.66
N LEU A 189 6.45 -1.36 -1.32
CA LEU A 189 7.26 -2.21 -0.46
C LEU A 189 7.86 -3.35 -1.28
N ASN A 190 9.03 -3.82 -0.87
CA ASN A 190 9.69 -4.93 -1.52
C ASN A 190 8.85 -6.21 -1.34
N THR A 191 8.91 -7.08 -2.35
CA THR A 191 8.25 -8.38 -2.33
C THR A 191 9.20 -9.42 -2.91
N SER A 192 9.12 -10.66 -2.43
CA SER A 192 9.84 -11.82 -2.96
C SER A 192 9.00 -13.08 -2.73
N PRO A 193 9.41 -14.25 -3.23
CA PRO A 193 8.74 -15.52 -2.92
C PRO A 193 8.66 -15.80 -1.42
N GLU A 194 9.64 -15.32 -0.66
CA GLU A 194 9.73 -15.49 0.80
C GLU A 194 9.15 -14.31 1.58
N GLU A 195 8.72 -13.24 0.91
CA GLU A 195 8.28 -11.99 1.53
C GLU A 195 7.04 -11.40 0.85
N ILE A 196 5.92 -11.51 1.55
CA ILE A 196 4.68 -10.83 1.20
C ILE A 196 4.59 -9.57 2.06
N ALA A 197 4.71 -8.40 1.44
CA ALA A 197 4.68 -7.14 2.17
C ALA A 197 3.28 -6.89 2.76
N VAL A 198 3.25 -6.31 3.94
CA VAL A 198 2.03 -6.02 4.71
C VAL A 198 1.94 -4.53 4.97
N CYS A 199 0.76 -3.97 4.77
CA CYS A 199 0.53 -2.56 5.01
C CYS A 199 -0.20 -2.30 6.34
N ASN A 200 0.45 -1.58 7.24
CA ASN A 200 -0.07 -1.19 8.55
C ASN A 200 -0.47 0.30 8.51
N LEU A 201 -1.78 0.57 8.38
CA LEU A 201 -2.31 1.89 8.00
C LEU A 201 -3.01 2.63 9.12
N GLY A 202 -2.92 3.96 9.06
CA GLY A 202 -3.74 4.88 9.84
C GLY A 202 -3.71 6.28 9.22
N SER A 203 -4.63 7.16 9.61
CA SER A 203 -4.71 8.51 9.07
C SER A 203 -4.89 9.59 10.13
N VAL A 204 -4.05 10.62 10.04
CA VAL A 204 -4.18 11.85 10.83
C VAL A 204 -5.25 12.73 10.20
N ASN A 205 -6.18 13.22 11.00
CA ASN A 205 -7.21 14.14 10.53
C ASN A 205 -6.69 15.57 10.53
N LEU A 206 -6.19 16.07 9.40
CA LEU A 206 -5.58 17.40 9.33
C LEU A 206 -6.56 18.49 9.77
N SER A 207 -7.84 18.38 9.42
CA SER A 207 -8.83 19.40 9.77
C SER A 207 -8.99 19.60 11.28
N LYS A 208 -8.73 18.57 12.10
CA LYS A 208 -8.75 18.66 13.57
C LYS A 208 -7.53 19.36 14.17
N HIS A 209 -6.52 19.60 13.35
CA HIS A 209 -5.31 20.33 13.75
C HIS A 209 -5.33 21.79 13.28
N ILE A 210 -6.43 22.24 12.66
CA ILE A 210 -6.63 23.65 12.32
C ILE A 210 -7.52 24.32 13.36
N THR A 211 -6.93 25.30 14.07
CA THR A 211 -7.56 26.10 15.12
C THR A 211 -7.26 27.58 14.84
N ASP A 212 -8.25 28.46 14.98
CA ASP A 212 -8.10 29.90 14.74
C ASP A 212 -7.43 30.24 13.39
N ASN A 213 -7.86 29.57 12.32
CA ASN A 213 -7.35 29.72 10.94
C ASN A 213 -5.83 29.47 10.80
N LYS A 214 -5.25 28.61 11.64
CA LYS A 214 -3.85 28.20 11.54
C LYS A 214 -3.66 26.76 12.01
N LEU A 215 -2.50 26.17 11.68
CA LEU A 215 -2.10 24.87 12.19
C LEU A 215 -1.72 24.96 13.68
N ASP A 216 -2.34 24.13 14.52
CA ASP A 216 -1.84 23.82 15.86
C ASP A 216 -0.69 22.81 15.73
N GLU A 217 0.51 23.34 15.56
CA GLU A 217 1.72 22.56 15.32
C GLU A 217 2.08 21.64 16.50
N ARG A 218 1.78 22.08 17.73
CA ARG A 218 2.05 21.28 18.94
C ARG A 218 1.17 20.03 18.96
N LEU A 219 -0.13 20.21 18.72
CA LEU A 219 -1.08 19.10 18.64
C LEU A 219 -0.77 18.19 17.45
N PHE A 220 -0.45 18.76 16.29
CA PHE A 220 -0.13 18.01 15.08
C PHE A 220 1.09 17.10 15.27
N LYS A 221 2.18 17.65 15.82
CA LYS A 221 3.36 16.88 16.21
C LYS A 221 3.01 15.76 17.19
N ALA A 222 2.32 16.09 18.28
CA ALA A 222 1.96 15.10 19.30
C ALA A 222 1.15 13.94 18.71
N THR A 223 0.14 14.24 17.90
CA THR A 223 -0.70 13.23 17.23
C THR A 223 0.11 12.32 16.32
N ILE A 224 1.02 12.88 15.50
CA ILE A 224 1.87 12.08 14.59
C ILE A 224 2.79 11.14 15.37
N LEU A 225 3.43 11.62 16.45
CA LEU A 225 4.33 10.80 17.27
C LEU A 225 3.57 9.63 17.92
N THR A 226 2.40 9.90 18.50
CA THR A 226 1.56 8.85 19.09
C THR A 226 1.04 7.88 18.00
N ALA A 227 0.65 8.39 16.84
CA ALA A 227 0.16 7.56 15.73
C ALA A 227 1.25 6.64 15.17
N MET A 228 2.48 7.12 15.00
CA MET A 228 3.63 6.28 14.60
C MET A 228 3.84 5.13 15.58
N ARG A 229 3.75 5.39 16.88
CA ARG A 229 3.83 4.34 17.90
C ARG A 229 2.69 3.34 17.81
N MET A 230 1.46 3.81 17.62
CA MET A 230 0.30 2.93 17.43
C MET A 230 0.47 2.00 16.22
N LEU A 231 0.98 2.52 15.10
CA LEU A 231 1.24 1.73 13.90
C LEU A 231 2.40 0.75 14.09
N ASP A 232 3.46 1.12 14.81
CA ASP A 232 4.53 0.18 15.14
C ASP A 232 4.02 -0.95 16.05
N ASN A 233 3.12 -0.65 17.00
CA ASN A 233 2.48 -1.68 17.82
C ASN A 233 1.60 -2.64 17.01
N VAL A 234 0.98 -2.17 15.92
CA VAL A 234 0.18 -3.03 15.03
C VAL A 234 1.03 -4.17 14.50
N ILE A 235 2.30 -3.92 14.15
CA ILE A 235 3.21 -4.92 13.59
C ILE A 235 3.39 -6.11 14.55
N ASP A 236 3.57 -5.84 15.84
CA ASP A 236 3.84 -6.87 16.85
C ASP A 236 2.57 -7.61 17.31
N ILE A 237 1.41 -6.96 17.23
CA ILE A 237 0.13 -7.50 17.72
C ILE A 237 -0.64 -8.22 16.62
N ASN A 238 -0.41 -7.86 15.35
CA ASN A 238 -1.14 -8.43 14.22
C ASN A 238 -0.98 -9.96 14.13
N ASP A 239 -2.09 -10.65 13.92
CA ASP A 239 -2.11 -12.07 13.63
C ASP A 239 -1.87 -12.33 12.13
N TYR A 240 -0.77 -13.02 11.81
CA TYR A 240 -0.32 -13.32 10.44
C TYR A 240 -0.80 -14.69 9.93
N SER A 241 -1.82 -15.28 10.54
CA SER A 241 -2.25 -16.68 10.31
C SER A 241 -2.57 -17.10 8.86
N ILE A 242 -2.76 -16.18 7.90
CA ILE A 242 -3.17 -16.51 6.51
C ILE A 242 -1.97 -16.95 5.65
N LEU A 243 -0.78 -16.36 5.83
CA LEU A 243 0.49 -16.75 5.21
C LEU A 243 1.65 -16.47 6.19
N PRO A 244 1.75 -17.29 7.26
CA PRO A 244 2.40 -16.88 8.50
C PRO A 244 3.92 -16.80 8.41
N LYS A 245 4.54 -17.40 7.39
CA LYS A 245 5.99 -17.34 7.24
C LYS A 245 6.39 -16.08 6.49
N GLU A 246 5.83 -15.87 5.30
CA GLU A 246 6.23 -14.81 4.36
C GLU A 246 5.80 -13.43 4.85
N THR A 247 4.54 -13.30 5.30
CA THR A 247 4.00 -12.01 5.78
C THR A 247 4.63 -11.57 7.10
N LYS A 248 4.85 -12.51 8.02
CA LYS A 248 5.50 -12.26 9.30
C LYS A 248 6.98 -11.92 9.12
N ASN A 249 7.67 -12.65 8.23
CA ASN A 249 9.07 -12.39 7.91
C ASN A 249 9.23 -10.96 7.38
N SER A 250 8.46 -10.58 6.36
CA SER A 250 8.53 -9.23 5.78
C SER A 250 8.23 -8.14 6.83
N ASN A 251 7.09 -8.23 7.53
CA ASN A 251 6.66 -7.13 8.41
C ASN A 251 7.55 -7.00 9.66
N LEU A 252 8.06 -8.09 10.25
CA LEU A 252 8.96 -8.00 11.41
C LEU A 252 10.38 -7.55 11.03
N LYS A 253 10.86 -7.93 9.84
CA LYS A 253 12.21 -7.61 9.37
C LYS A 253 12.35 -6.16 8.92
N HIS A 254 11.31 -5.61 8.28
CA HIS A 254 11.34 -4.29 7.65
C HIS A 254 10.51 -3.24 8.40
N ARG A 255 9.55 -3.67 9.22
CA ARG A 255 8.65 -2.84 10.03
C ARG A 255 8.03 -1.62 9.29
N PRO A 256 7.50 -1.78 8.06
CA PRO A 256 6.91 -0.67 7.34
C PRO A 256 5.59 -0.22 7.98
N VAL A 257 5.34 1.09 8.01
CA VAL A 257 4.05 1.67 8.42
C VAL A 257 3.61 2.71 7.39
N GLY A 258 2.31 2.79 7.14
CA GLY A 258 1.72 3.81 6.27
C GLY A 258 0.88 4.78 7.08
N LEU A 259 1.50 5.90 7.48
CA LEU A 259 0.82 7.00 8.14
C LEU A 259 0.33 7.98 7.07
N GLY A 260 -1.00 8.03 6.87
CA GLY A 260 -1.66 8.88 5.89
C GLY A 260 -2.32 10.12 6.51
N MET A 261 -2.88 10.96 5.66
CA MET A 261 -3.58 12.17 6.05
C MET A 261 -4.98 12.20 5.45
N MET A 262 -5.95 12.68 6.20
CA MET A 262 -7.31 12.93 5.74
C MET A 262 -7.78 14.33 6.15
N GLY A 263 -8.92 14.77 5.60
CA GLY A 263 -9.48 16.09 5.94
C GLY A 263 -8.67 17.25 5.36
N PHE A 264 -7.90 17.03 4.29
CA PHE A 264 -7.12 18.09 3.65
C PHE A 264 -8.02 19.20 3.07
N GLN A 265 -9.07 18.84 2.33
CA GLN A 265 -10.07 19.79 1.82
C GLN A 265 -10.76 20.58 2.97
N ASP A 266 -11.10 19.90 4.06
CA ASP A 266 -11.73 20.55 5.22
C ASP A 266 -10.76 21.51 5.92
N ALA A 267 -9.47 21.16 5.98
CA ALA A 267 -8.43 22.05 6.48
C ALA A 267 -8.31 23.30 5.60
N LEU A 268 -8.31 23.14 4.27
CA LEU A 268 -8.31 24.26 3.33
C LEU A 268 -9.54 25.16 3.52
N PHE A 269 -10.74 24.59 3.72
CA PHE A 269 -11.93 25.39 4.02
C PHE A 269 -11.79 26.21 5.30
N LYS A 270 -11.26 25.61 6.37
CA LYS A 270 -10.99 26.33 7.62
C LYS A 270 -9.96 27.44 7.47
N LEU A 271 -8.99 27.27 6.58
CA LEU A 271 -7.96 28.27 6.27
C LEU A 271 -8.43 29.29 5.22
N ASN A 272 -9.65 29.14 4.68
CA ASN A 272 -10.18 29.91 3.56
C ASN A 272 -9.25 29.91 2.32
N LEU A 273 -8.70 28.74 1.99
CA LEU A 273 -7.80 28.53 0.86
C LEU A 273 -8.52 27.76 -0.26
N PRO A 274 -8.71 28.37 -1.45
CA PRO A 274 -9.21 27.63 -2.61
C PRO A 274 -8.23 26.54 -3.02
N TYR A 275 -8.71 25.32 -3.30
CA TYR A 275 -7.85 24.17 -3.58
C TYR A 275 -6.87 24.40 -4.75
N HIS A 276 -7.33 25.09 -5.79
CA HIS A 276 -6.54 25.39 -6.98
C HIS A 276 -5.62 26.62 -6.82
N SER A 277 -5.50 27.20 -5.62
CA SER A 277 -4.69 28.39 -5.39
C SER A 277 -3.23 28.05 -5.09
N GLU A 278 -2.32 28.97 -5.42
CA GLU A 278 -0.90 28.86 -5.06
C GLU A 278 -0.72 28.79 -3.53
N LEU A 279 -1.57 29.47 -2.76
CA LEU A 279 -1.57 29.39 -1.30
C LEU A 279 -1.88 27.97 -0.80
N ALA A 280 -2.85 27.28 -1.40
CA ALA A 280 -3.13 25.88 -1.06
C ALA A 280 -1.99 24.94 -1.46
N LEU A 281 -1.31 25.20 -2.57
CA LEU A 281 -0.11 24.45 -2.98
C LEU A 281 1.04 24.64 -2.00
N ASN A 282 1.33 25.87 -1.58
CA ASN A 282 2.36 26.19 -0.60
C ASN A 282 2.03 25.55 0.76
N PHE A 283 0.76 25.62 1.17
CA PHE A 283 0.29 24.94 2.38
C PHE A 283 0.45 23.42 2.29
N ALA A 284 0.11 22.81 1.14
CA ALA A 284 0.30 21.37 0.91
C ALA A 284 1.77 20.95 1.03
N ASN A 285 2.69 21.77 0.51
CA ASN A 285 4.12 21.52 0.60
C ASN A 285 4.60 21.60 2.06
N GLU A 286 4.32 22.71 2.75
CA GLU A 286 4.74 22.94 4.14
C GLU A 286 4.17 21.87 5.08
N ILE A 287 2.88 21.53 4.95
CA ILE A 287 2.26 20.55 5.84
C ILE A 287 2.83 19.15 5.61
N THR A 288 3.13 18.79 4.36
CA THR A 288 3.70 17.48 4.02
C THR A 288 5.15 17.38 4.51
N GLU A 289 5.93 18.46 4.41
CA GLU A 289 7.28 18.54 4.98
C GLU A 289 7.26 18.35 6.50
N LYS A 290 6.43 19.12 7.21
CA LYS A 290 6.27 18.99 8.67
C LYS A 290 5.80 17.59 9.07
N TYR A 291 4.83 17.05 8.32
CA TYR A 291 4.31 15.71 8.55
C TYR A 291 5.41 14.64 8.41
N SER A 292 6.19 14.72 7.33
CA SER A 292 7.33 13.83 7.07
C SER A 292 8.37 13.94 8.19
N TYR A 293 8.75 15.17 8.56
CA TYR A 293 9.72 15.42 9.62
C TYR A 293 9.29 14.81 10.95
N TYR A 294 8.03 15.00 11.37
CA TYR A 294 7.55 14.42 12.64
C TYR A 294 7.38 12.90 12.58
N ALA A 295 6.98 12.33 11.43
CA ALA A 295 6.89 10.88 11.27
C ALA A 295 8.27 10.23 11.36
N ILE A 296 9.28 10.78 10.67
CA ILE A 296 10.68 10.33 10.73
C ILE A 296 11.21 10.49 12.16
N SER A 297 10.99 11.65 12.80
CA SER A 297 11.39 11.88 14.19
C SER A 297 10.74 10.88 15.16
N GLY A 298 9.47 10.55 14.97
CA GLY A 298 8.77 9.51 15.73
C GLY A 298 9.40 8.13 15.55
N SER A 299 9.75 7.77 14.32
CA SER A 299 10.49 6.54 14.03
C SER A 299 11.87 6.51 14.71
N CYS A 300 12.62 7.63 14.70
CA CYS A 300 13.89 7.73 15.41
C CYS A 300 13.74 7.58 16.94
N GLN A 301 12.66 8.12 17.52
CA GLN A 301 12.37 7.94 18.94
C GLN A 301 12.06 6.48 19.27
N LEU A 302 11.25 5.82 18.43
CA LEU A 302 10.99 4.38 18.56
C LEU A 302 12.27 3.56 18.42
N ALA A 303 13.16 3.90 17.49
CA ALA A 303 14.44 3.22 17.31
C ALA A 303 15.36 3.36 18.53
N LYS A 304 15.34 4.53 19.20
CA LYS A 304 16.09 4.74 20.45
C LYS A 304 15.57 3.86 21.59
N GLU A 305 14.26 3.61 21.63
CA GLU A 305 13.60 2.86 22.70
C GLU A 305 13.61 1.34 22.44
N ARG A 306 13.29 0.93 21.21
CA ARG A 306 13.03 -0.47 20.81
C ARG A 306 14.16 -1.07 19.97
N GLY A 307 15.14 -0.27 19.57
CA GLY A 307 16.14 -0.63 18.58
C GLY A 307 15.66 -0.36 17.14
N THR A 308 16.60 -0.30 16.21
CA THR A 308 16.29 -0.19 14.78
C THR A 308 15.70 -1.49 14.24
N TYR A 309 14.89 -1.41 13.19
CA TYR A 309 14.41 -2.60 12.48
C TYR A 309 15.57 -3.42 11.90
N SER A 310 15.38 -4.73 11.73
CA SER A 310 16.48 -5.68 11.48
C SER A 310 17.26 -5.39 10.20
N SER A 311 16.59 -4.89 9.17
CA SER A 311 17.19 -4.54 7.88
C SER A 311 17.64 -3.08 7.77
N TYR A 312 17.74 -2.32 8.87
CA TYR A 312 18.08 -0.89 8.80
C TYR A 312 19.47 -0.61 8.22
N LYS A 313 20.46 -1.44 8.53
CA LYS A 313 21.83 -1.23 8.05
C LYS A 313 21.89 -1.31 6.52
N GLY A 314 22.32 -0.23 5.89
CA GLY A 314 22.41 -0.11 4.43
C GLY A 314 21.22 0.59 3.77
N SER A 315 20.15 0.88 4.53
CA SER A 315 19.07 1.75 4.06
C SER A 315 19.54 3.18 3.85
N LYS A 316 18.84 3.93 3.00
CA LYS A 316 19.08 5.35 2.70
C LYS A 316 18.83 6.27 3.90
#